data_AF-A0A485KXB2-F1
#
_entry.id   AF-A0A485KXB2-F1
#
_cell.length_a   1.000
_cell.length_b   1.000
_cell.length_c   1.000
_cell.angle_alpha   90.00
_cell.angle_beta   90.00
_cell.angle_gamma   90.00
#
_symmetry.space_group_name_H-M   'P 1'
#
loop_
_entity.id
_entity.type
_entity.pdbx_description
1 polymer ?
#
loop_
_entity_poly.entity_id
_entity_poly.type
_entity_poly.pdbx_seq_one_letter_code
_entity_poly.pdbx_strand_id
1 'polypeptide(L)'
;MNPLLFVYLNFVRGPQIMAARHKKEEEERQAKAALEGKDGEKKDSKKPEPKEAPKLQVLASCKKCERQVPEEELEANFSLCDACASNPMALLTPFVVFQLIGILVALSVLVYRWTNGLPLV
;
A
#
# COMPACT_ATOMS: atom_id res chain seq x y z
N MET A 1 -26.44 -6.81 -13.03
CA MET A 1 -25.94 -6.16 -11.79
C MET A 1 -25.94 -4.66 -12.00
N ASN A 2 -26.49 -3.87 -11.08
CA ASN A 2 -26.58 -2.42 -11.24
C ASN A 2 -25.27 -1.74 -10.78
N PRO A 3 -24.48 -1.14 -11.69
CA PRO A 3 -23.15 -0.60 -11.35
C PRO A 3 -23.21 0.56 -10.35
N LEU A 4 -24.34 1.30 -10.28
CA LEU A 4 -24.52 2.40 -9.33
C LEU A 4 -24.55 1.91 -7.88
N LEU A 5 -25.10 0.71 -7.64
CA LEU A 5 -25.13 0.08 -6.32
C LEU A 5 -23.71 -0.29 -5.86
N PHE A 6 -22.85 -0.74 -6.78
CA PHE A 6 -21.46 -1.06 -6.47
C PHE A 6 -20.66 0.19 -6.07
N VAL A 7 -20.84 1.30 -6.79
CA VAL A 7 -20.18 2.57 -6.46
C VAL A 7 -20.66 3.09 -5.10
N TYR A 8 -21.96 3.05 -4.83
CA TYR A 8 -22.52 3.53 -3.55
C TYR A 8 -22.04 2.71 -2.34
N LEU A 9 -22.01 1.38 -2.47
CA LEU A 9 -21.57 0.50 -1.38
C LEU A 9 -20.09 0.68 -1.06
N ASN A 10 -19.23 0.89 -2.07
CA ASN A 10 -17.80 1.05 -1.85
C ASN A 10 -17.40 2.46 -1.42
N PHE A 11 -17.94 3.51 -2.06
CA PHE A 11 -17.49 4.89 -1.80
C PHE A 11 -18.28 5.61 -0.71
N VAL A 12 -19.55 5.26 -0.49
CA VAL A 12 -20.38 5.95 0.50
C VAL A 12 -20.53 5.10 1.76
N ARG A 13 -20.90 3.82 1.60
CA ARG A 13 -21.22 2.95 2.75
C ARG A 13 -19.98 2.32 3.39
N GLY A 14 -18.97 1.97 2.60
CA GLY A 14 -17.71 1.39 3.08
C GLY A 14 -16.99 2.25 4.12
N PRO A 15 -16.72 3.55 3.83
CA PRO A 15 -16.03 4.44 4.76
C PRO A 15 -16.77 4.65 6.08
N GLN A 16 -18.11 4.71 6.04
CA GLN A 16 -18.94 4.88 7.25
C GLN A 16 -18.84 3.66 8.18
N ILE A 17 -18.79 2.45 7.61
CA ILE A 17 -18.67 1.22 8.39
C ILE A 17 -17.26 1.11 9.01
N MET A 18 -16.22 1.49 8.27
CA MET A 18 -14.83 1.53 8.76
C MET A 18 -14.67 2.51 9.93
N ALA A 19 -15.18 3.73 9.79
CA ALA A 19 -15.12 4.74 10.85
C ALA A 19 -15.88 4.32 12.13
N ALA A 20 -17.03 3.66 11.98
CA ALA A 20 -17.79 3.14 13.11
C ALA A 20 -17.08 1.98 13.83
N ARG A 21 -16.33 1.13 13.11
CA ARG A 21 -15.53 0.05 13.70
C ARG A 21 -14.31 0.59 14.44
N HIS A 22 -13.62 1.57 13.86
CA HIS A 22 -12.46 2.19 14.50
C HIS A 22 -12.80 2.82 15.86
N LYS A 23 -13.93 3.55 15.93
CA LYS A 23 -14.42 4.13 17.19
C LYS A 23 -14.72 3.08 18.26
N LYS A 24 -15.36 1.97 17.87
CA LYS A 24 -15.63 0.86 18.80
C LYS A 24 -14.35 0.19 19.27
N GLU A 25 -13.36 0.04 18.40
CA GLU A 25 -12.07 -0.57 18.75
C GLU A 25 -11.25 0.34 19.69
N GLU A 26 -11.32 1.66 19.52
CA GLU A 26 -10.69 2.63 20.43
C GLU A 26 -11.36 2.64 21.80
N GLU A 27 -12.69 2.59 21.86
CA GLU A 27 -13.44 2.48 23.12
C GLU A 27 -13.15 1.15 23.85
N GLU A 28 -13.04 0.03 23.13
CA GLU A 28 -12.65 -1.26 23.70
C GLU A 28 -11.20 -1.27 24.17
N ARG A 29 -10.28 -0.62 23.45
CA ARG A 29 -8.88 -0.47 23.90
C ARG A 29 -8.79 0.37 25.17
N GLN A 30 -9.59 1.43 25.29
CA GLN A 30 -9.64 2.25 26.51
C GLN A 30 -10.29 1.52 27.68
N ALA A 31 -11.35 0.73 27.44
CA ALA A 31 -11.99 -0.09 28.46
C ALA A 31 -11.07 -1.21 28.97
N LYS A 32 -10.30 -1.86 28.08
CA LYS A 32 -9.29 -2.87 28.45
C LYS A 32 -8.16 -2.26 29.28
N ALA A 33 -7.66 -1.09 28.89
CA ALA A 33 -6.64 -0.38 29.65
C ALA A 33 -7.12 0.05 31.06
N ALA A 34 -8.41 0.32 31.24
CA ALA A 34 -8.98 0.63 32.55
C ALA A 34 -9.21 -0.60 33.45
N LEU A 35 -9.42 -1.78 32.86
CA LEU A 35 -9.57 -3.05 33.60
C LEU A 35 -8.22 -3.65 33.99
N GLU A 36 -7.21 -3.56 33.12
CA GLU A 36 -5.82 -3.98 33.42
C GLU A 36 -5.15 -3.13 34.53
N GLY A 37 -5.74 -1.99 34.90
CA GLY A 37 -5.30 -1.14 36.01
C GLY A 37 -5.82 -1.56 37.40
N LYS A 38 -6.63 -2.62 37.52
CA LYS A 38 -7.24 -3.04 38.80
C LYS A 38 -6.93 -4.46 39.28
N ASP A 39 -6.24 -5.27 38.49
CA ASP A 39 -5.81 -6.61 38.89
C ASP A 39 -4.30 -6.78 38.70
N GLY A 40 -3.56 -6.86 39.81
CA GLY A 40 -2.20 -7.42 39.77
C GLY A 40 -1.15 -6.78 40.67
N GLU A 41 -1.19 -7.13 41.96
CA GLU A 41 -0.04 -7.01 42.85
C GLU A 41 1.04 -8.07 42.49
N LYS A 42 2.32 -7.66 42.65
CA LYS A 42 3.58 -8.45 42.81
C LYS A 42 4.49 -8.75 41.60
N LYS A 43 5.67 -8.10 41.69
CA LYS A 43 7.08 -8.59 41.57
C LYS A 43 7.40 -9.50 40.37
N ASP A 44 8.41 -9.21 39.55
CA ASP A 44 9.79 -9.05 39.98
C ASP A 44 10.66 -8.25 38.97
N SER A 45 11.79 -7.79 39.47
CA SER A 45 12.65 -6.80 38.86
C SER A 45 13.49 -7.35 37.70
N LYS A 46 13.39 -6.75 36.51
CA LYS A 46 14.54 -6.61 35.61
C LYS A 46 14.38 -5.36 34.75
N LYS A 47 15.17 -4.35 35.08
CA LYS A 47 15.30 -3.03 34.42
C LYS A 47 15.42 -3.13 32.89
N PRO A 48 14.54 -2.47 32.11
CA PRO A 48 14.88 -1.96 30.79
C PRO A 48 14.49 -0.48 30.69
N GLU A 49 15.45 0.40 30.39
CA GLU A 49 15.16 1.77 29.97
C GLU A 49 15.88 2.06 28.64
N PRO A 50 15.37 2.97 27.78
CA PRO A 50 14.04 3.57 27.74
C PRO A 50 13.28 3.23 26.44
N LYS A 51 11.96 3.21 26.59
CA LYS A 51 10.96 3.09 25.55
C LYS A 51 10.99 4.31 24.64
N GLU A 52 11.40 4.14 23.39
CA GLU A 52 10.69 4.81 22.31
C GLU A 52 9.58 3.86 21.89
N ALA A 53 8.34 4.37 21.94
CA ALA A 53 7.14 3.61 21.64
C ALA A 53 7.32 2.87 20.30
N PRO A 54 7.18 1.53 20.24
CA PRO A 54 7.08 0.88 18.97
C PRO A 54 5.74 1.34 18.41
N LYS A 55 5.77 2.35 17.52
CA LYS A 55 4.78 2.39 16.44
C LYS A 55 4.75 0.98 15.92
N LEU A 56 3.61 0.33 16.04
CA LEU A 56 3.36 -1.01 15.54
C LEU A 56 3.52 -0.93 14.01
N GLN A 57 4.77 -0.89 13.55
CA GLN A 57 5.12 -1.04 12.15
C GLN A 57 4.76 -2.47 11.88
N VAL A 58 3.60 -2.67 11.28
CA VAL A 58 3.23 -3.96 10.74
C VAL A 58 4.29 -4.25 9.68
N LEU A 59 5.22 -5.13 10.04
CA LEU A 59 6.32 -5.54 9.19
C LEU A 59 5.75 -6.59 8.25
N ALA A 60 5.51 -6.22 7.00
CA ALA A 60 5.11 -7.15 5.96
C ALA A 60 6.34 -7.72 5.26
N SER A 61 6.25 -8.97 4.82
CA SER A 61 7.32 -9.61 4.05
C SER A 61 7.20 -9.26 2.58
N CYS A 62 8.32 -8.87 1.96
CA CYS A 62 8.36 -8.70 0.52
C CYS A 62 8.15 -10.05 -0.18
N LYS A 63 7.26 -10.06 -1.18
CA LYS A 63 6.86 -11.27 -1.93
C LYS A 63 7.99 -11.95 -2.72
N LYS A 64 9.11 -11.24 -2.96
CA LYS A 64 10.22 -11.70 -3.79
C LYS A 64 11.51 -11.94 -3.01
N CYS A 65 11.73 -11.19 -1.93
CA CYS A 65 12.97 -11.18 -1.15
C CYS A 65 12.77 -11.66 0.30
N GLU A 66 11.52 -11.92 0.73
CA GLU A 66 11.09 -12.29 2.09
C GLU A 66 11.59 -11.36 3.22
N ARG A 67 12.23 -10.25 2.86
CA ARG A 67 12.72 -9.24 3.78
C ARG A 67 11.53 -8.55 4.44
N GLN A 68 11.63 -8.36 5.75
CA GLN A 68 10.66 -7.59 6.53
C GLN A 68 10.88 -6.11 6.24
N VAL A 69 9.84 -5.45 5.76
CA VAL A 69 9.82 -4.05 5.34
C VAL A 69 8.52 -3.44 5.88
N PRO A 70 8.49 -2.16 6.30
CA PRO A 70 7.26 -1.52 6.75
C PRO A 70 6.17 -1.58 5.66
N GLU A 71 4.93 -1.89 6.06
CA GLU A 71 3.78 -2.00 5.13
C GLU A 71 3.58 -0.75 4.26
N GLU A 72 3.89 0.44 4.78
CA GLU A 72 3.79 1.71 4.03
C GLU A 72 4.69 1.73 2.78
N GLU A 73 5.90 1.18 2.89
CA GLU A 73 6.82 1.05 1.75
C GLU A 73 6.38 -0.06 0.80
N LEU A 74 5.73 -1.10 1.32
CA LEU A 74 5.25 -2.22 0.52
C LEU A 74 4.04 -1.82 -0.34
N GLU A 75 3.10 -1.06 0.20
CA GLU A 75 1.96 -0.54 -0.55
C GLU A 75 2.38 0.42 -1.66
N ALA A 76 3.35 1.31 -1.38
CA ALA A 76 3.92 2.21 -2.38
C ALA A 76 4.62 1.47 -3.53
N ASN A 77 5.22 0.31 -3.23
CA ASN A 77 6.03 -0.47 -4.16
C ASN A 77 5.34 -1.76 -4.66
N PHE A 78 4.01 -1.82 -4.68
CA PHE A 78 3.24 -2.96 -5.19
C PHE A 78 3.57 -4.31 -4.53
N SER A 79 3.72 -4.34 -3.20
CA SER A 79 4.12 -5.50 -2.38
C SER A 79 5.58 -5.96 -2.55
N LEU A 80 6.45 -5.13 -3.14
CA LEU A 80 7.89 -5.38 -3.27
C LEU A 80 8.72 -4.52 -2.31
N CYS A 81 9.85 -5.06 -1.84
CA CYS A 81 10.90 -4.31 -1.16
C CYS A 81 11.53 -3.30 -2.13
N ASP A 82 12.05 -2.15 -1.67
CA ASP A 82 12.70 -1.13 -2.52
C ASP A 82 13.76 -1.72 -3.45
N ALA A 83 14.57 -2.66 -2.95
CA ALA A 83 15.57 -3.37 -3.74
C ALA A 83 14.98 -4.27 -4.84
N CYS A 84 13.75 -4.75 -4.67
CA CYS A 84 13.04 -5.54 -5.68
C CYS A 84 12.21 -4.67 -6.63
N ALA A 85 11.68 -3.55 -6.16
CA ALA A 85 10.99 -2.54 -6.97
C ALA A 85 11.97 -1.80 -7.89
N SER A 86 13.21 -1.57 -7.44
CA SER A 86 14.27 -0.96 -8.27
C SER A 86 14.73 -1.85 -9.43
N ASN A 87 14.30 -3.11 -9.49
CA ASN A 87 14.57 -3.98 -10.63
C ASN A 87 13.52 -3.73 -11.73
N PRO A 88 13.89 -3.16 -12.88
CA PRO A 88 12.92 -2.82 -13.95
C PRO A 88 12.17 -4.04 -14.48
N MET A 89 12.78 -5.23 -14.37
CA MET A 89 12.15 -6.53 -14.68
C MET A 89 10.91 -6.86 -13.84
N ALA A 90 10.74 -6.28 -12.64
CA ALA A 90 9.59 -6.56 -11.77
C ALA A 90 8.34 -5.76 -12.17
N LEU A 91 8.52 -4.61 -12.84
CA LEU A 91 7.44 -3.69 -13.23
C LEU A 91 7.05 -3.83 -14.71
N LEU A 92 7.85 -4.53 -15.50
CA LEU A 92 7.58 -4.84 -16.90
C LEU A 92 6.53 -5.96 -17.02
N THR A 93 5.26 -5.59 -16.82
CA THR A 93 4.15 -6.45 -17.21
C THR A 93 4.06 -6.54 -18.74
N PRO A 94 3.57 -7.65 -19.31
CA PRO A 94 3.41 -7.78 -20.76
C PRO A 94 2.58 -6.64 -21.36
N PHE A 95 1.59 -6.14 -20.62
CA PHE A 95 0.78 -5.00 -21.03
C PHE A 95 1.60 -3.71 -21.20
N VAL A 96 2.48 -3.40 -20.24
CA VAL A 96 3.37 -2.22 -20.32
C VAL A 96 4.34 -2.35 -21.49
N VAL A 97 4.85 -3.55 -21.77
CA VAL A 97 5.72 -3.79 -22.93
C VAL A 97 4.98 -3.49 -24.25
N PHE A 98 3.75 -3.99 -24.40
CA PHE A 98 2.93 -3.70 -25.58
C PHE A 98 2.64 -2.20 -25.73
N GLN A 99 2.35 -1.50 -24.63
CA GLN A 99 2.14 -0.06 -24.65
C GLN A 99 3.40 0.71 -25.07
N LEU A 100 4.57 0.36 -24.53
CA LEU A 100 5.84 1.00 -24.89
C LEU A 100 6.18 0.79 -26.36
N ILE A 101 5.99 -0.42 -26.89
CA ILE A 101 6.18 -0.69 -28.32
C ILE A 101 5.22 0.15 -29.17
N GLY A 102 3.94 0.23 -28.77
CA GLY A 102 2.96 1.08 -29.45
C GLY A 102 3.36 2.55 -29.49
N ILE A 103 3.84 3.09 -28.36
CA ILE A 103 4.36 4.46 -28.28
C ILE A 103 5.58 4.64 -29.20
N LEU A 104 6.52 3.69 -29.21
CA LEU A 104 7.70 3.75 -30.07
C LEU A 104 7.34 3.73 -31.56
N VAL A 105 6.34 2.93 -31.96
CA VAL A 105 5.84 2.89 -33.35
C VAL A 105 5.15 4.21 -33.70
N ALA A 106 4.33 4.76 -32.81
CA ALA A 106 3.69 6.06 -33.05
C ALA A 106 4.73 7.18 -33.19
N LEU A 107 5.75 7.20 -32.35
CA LEU A 107 6.85 8.16 -32.42
C LEU A 107 7.69 8.00 -33.69
N SER A 108 8.00 6.77 -34.10
CA SER A 108 8.78 6.55 -35.32
C SER A 108 8.01 7.01 -36.57
N VAL A 109 6.70 6.75 -36.63
CA VAL A 109 5.82 7.26 -37.68
C VAL A 109 5.76 8.79 -37.66
N LEU A 110 5.66 9.39 -36.48
CA LEU A 110 5.64 10.85 -36.32
C LEU A 110 6.94 11.49 -36.80
N VAL A 111 8.09 10.96 -36.38
CA VAL A 111 9.42 11.43 -36.82
C VAL A 111 9.58 11.25 -38.33
N TYR A 112 9.16 10.11 -38.87
CA TYR A 112 9.20 9.86 -40.31
C TYR A 112 8.33 10.85 -41.10
N ARG A 113 7.13 11.17 -40.62
CA ARG A 113 6.26 12.16 -41.26
C ARG A 113 6.87 13.56 -41.19
N TRP A 114 7.45 13.91 -40.04
CA TRP A 114 8.11 15.19 -39.84
C TRP A 114 9.30 15.39 -40.79
N THR A 115 10.19 14.39 -40.90
CA THR A 115 11.37 14.48 -41.77
C THR A 115 11.01 14.50 -43.25
N ASN A 116 9.90 13.89 -43.64
CA ASN A 116 9.41 13.87 -45.03
C ASN A 116 8.39 14.97 -45.35
N GLY A 117 8.12 15.90 -44.43
CA GLY A 117 7.19 17.01 -44.66
C GLY A 117 5.73 16.59 -44.93
N LEU A 118 5.33 15.40 -44.44
CA LEU A 118 3.96 14.91 -44.57
C LEU A 118 3.06 15.60 -43.54
N PRO A 119 1.82 15.97 -43.89
CA PRO A 119 0.91 16.63 -42.96
C PRO A 119 0.63 15.74 -41.75
N LEU A 120 0.69 16.30 -40.54
CA LEU A 120 0.21 15.65 -39.32
C LEU A 120 -1.31 15.82 -39.30
N VAL A 121 -2.05 14.71 -39.38
CA VAL A 121 -3.51 14.68 -39.24
C VAL A 121 -3.88 14.83 -37.78
#